data_AF-A0A7J3I564-F1
#
_entry.id   AF-A0A7J3I564-F1
#
_cell.length_a   1.000
_cell.length_b   1.000
_cell.length_c   1.000
_cell.angle_alpha   90.00
_cell.angle_beta   90.00
_cell.angle_gamma   90.00
#
_symmetry.space_group_name_H-M   'P 1'
#
loop_
_entity.id
_entity.type
_entity.pdbx_description
1 polymer ?
#
loop_
_entity_poly.entity_id
_entity_poly.type
_entity_poly.pdbx_seq_one_letter_code
_entity_poly.pdbx_strand_id
1 'polypeptide(L)'
;MTAKKVSGRLLATSLIVLIIITVTATSAYMLVNTQRSSQLNTLMATYLLYAGSPGGLRIVSQAPSITEIIFGLGLEEYLVGCTTYCDYPPKLQSMIASGKVYNNLSWWNPSLEPIVDLKPSIVLLDVGVSSHIKLAEKLAEQGIPFLILSRGGSIAEIESTIFQLGSFFSSATNSRSVEAAQKLVNAMREKMSAVNGTISGQAKVKVLFCVWINIGGNTIYTVGRPTFLNEIIERAGGINIYGNLEEAWPRDALTLEKAAYNDPDVIVIMDHHALLNPSQVLSDMANTPLANTPAYQNGRVFFLQGQADSLFARSGPRVAEGVELLAHILFPGVFNASFPDPHVINDSNYKNYLSSLILESTSTHTSLGQCGLQHSSFLNFVPVLPLARHPLFSFFGGFVV
;
A
#
# COMPACT_ATOMS: atom_id res chain seq x y z
N MET A 1 -39.23 -44.53 -38.35
CA MET A 1 -38.37 -44.43 -37.15
C MET A 1 -38.03 -42.97 -36.94
N THR A 2 -38.49 -42.41 -35.84
CA THR A 2 -39.04 -41.05 -35.73
C THR A 2 -38.08 -40.05 -35.08
N ALA A 3 -38.26 -38.76 -35.40
CA ALA A 3 -37.49 -37.59 -34.93
C ALA A 3 -37.18 -37.56 -33.41
N LYS A 4 -37.98 -38.26 -32.59
CA LYS A 4 -37.76 -38.45 -31.14
C LYS A 4 -36.44 -39.18 -30.82
N LYS A 5 -36.01 -40.14 -31.64
CA LYS A 5 -34.70 -40.83 -31.49
C LYS A 5 -33.50 -39.94 -31.84
N VAL A 6 -33.69 -38.99 -32.75
CA VAL A 6 -32.64 -38.04 -33.18
C VAL A 6 -32.45 -36.96 -32.11
N SER A 7 -33.54 -36.45 -31.53
CA SER A 7 -33.53 -35.50 -30.40
C SER A 7 -32.85 -36.07 -29.15
N GLY A 8 -33.14 -37.33 -28.77
CA GLY A 8 -32.49 -37.98 -27.62
C GLY A 8 -30.99 -38.21 -27.82
N ARG A 9 -30.56 -38.51 -29.06
CA ARG A 9 -29.14 -38.65 -29.41
C ARG A 9 -28.41 -37.32 -29.36
N LEU A 10 -29.02 -36.24 -29.90
CA LEU A 10 -28.47 -34.89 -29.84
C LEU A 10 -28.29 -34.40 -28.39
N LEU A 11 -29.31 -34.59 -27.54
CA LEU A 11 -29.22 -34.25 -26.11
C LEU A 11 -28.13 -35.05 -25.39
N ALA A 12 -28.01 -36.34 -25.68
CA ALA A 12 -26.96 -37.19 -25.10
C ALA A 12 -25.56 -36.73 -25.55
N THR A 13 -25.36 -36.41 -26.84
CA THR A 13 -24.09 -35.87 -27.33
C THR A 13 -23.75 -34.51 -26.72
N SER A 14 -24.72 -33.60 -26.58
CA SER A 14 -24.50 -32.30 -25.93
C SER A 14 -24.13 -32.44 -24.45
N LEU A 15 -24.75 -33.37 -23.74
CA LEU A 15 -24.43 -33.66 -22.34
C LEU A 15 -23.01 -34.23 -22.20
N ILE A 16 -22.62 -35.16 -23.08
CA ILE A 16 -21.27 -35.74 -23.09
C ILE A 16 -20.22 -34.65 -23.37
N VAL A 17 -20.46 -33.76 -24.34
CA VAL A 17 -19.56 -32.64 -24.65
C VAL A 17 -19.42 -31.71 -23.44
N LEU A 18 -20.52 -31.37 -22.77
CA LEU A 18 -20.50 -30.52 -21.57
C LEU A 18 -19.70 -31.17 -20.42
N ILE A 19 -19.87 -32.47 -20.20
CA ILE A 19 -19.11 -33.23 -19.20
C ILE A 19 -17.62 -33.22 -19.55
N ILE A 20 -17.26 -33.45 -20.82
CA ILE A 20 -15.85 -33.42 -21.24
C ILE A 20 -15.26 -32.02 -21.01
N ILE A 21 -15.96 -30.94 -21.39
CA ILE A 21 -15.47 -29.57 -21.19
C ILE A 21 -15.27 -29.28 -19.70
N THR A 22 -16.24 -29.62 -18.85
CA THR A 22 -16.15 -29.38 -17.40
C THR A 22 -15.05 -30.20 -16.73
N VAL A 23 -14.89 -31.47 -17.08
CA VAL A 23 -13.81 -32.33 -16.58
C VAL A 23 -12.44 -31.81 -17.04
N THR A 24 -12.32 -31.38 -18.29
CA THR A 24 -11.06 -30.85 -18.84
C THR A 24 -10.70 -29.52 -18.18
N ALA A 25 -11.66 -28.61 -18.00
CA ALA A 25 -11.47 -27.33 -17.30
C ALA A 25 -11.08 -27.54 -15.84
N THR A 26 -11.75 -28.48 -15.14
CA THR A 26 -11.43 -28.81 -13.74
C THR A 26 -10.05 -29.45 -13.63
N SER A 27 -9.69 -30.35 -14.54
CA SER A 27 -8.36 -31.00 -14.55
C SER A 27 -7.25 -30.00 -14.85
N ALA A 28 -7.45 -29.09 -15.82
CA ALA A 28 -6.52 -28.01 -16.11
C ALA A 28 -6.38 -27.06 -14.92
N TYR A 29 -7.50 -26.70 -14.27
CA TYR A 29 -7.51 -25.90 -13.06
C TYR A 29 -6.71 -26.57 -11.93
N MET A 30 -6.95 -27.86 -11.68
CA MET A 30 -6.22 -28.65 -10.68
C MET A 30 -4.72 -28.75 -11.01
N LEU A 31 -4.36 -28.97 -12.27
CA LEU A 31 -2.96 -29.04 -12.71
C LEU A 31 -2.24 -27.71 -12.48
N VAL A 32 -2.83 -26.59 -12.91
CA VAL A 32 -2.30 -25.24 -12.70
C VAL A 32 -2.16 -24.94 -11.20
N ASN A 33 -3.15 -25.32 -10.40
CA ASN A 33 -3.12 -25.06 -8.96
C ASN A 33 -2.08 -25.94 -8.25
N THR A 34 -1.87 -27.17 -8.72
CA THR A 34 -0.82 -28.08 -8.22
C THR A 34 0.57 -27.55 -8.58
N GLN A 35 0.77 -27.07 -9.81
CA GLN A 35 2.01 -26.43 -10.24
C GLN A 35 2.31 -25.16 -9.43
N ARG A 36 1.31 -24.30 -9.23
CA ARG A 36 1.43 -23.09 -8.39
C ARG A 36 1.80 -23.43 -6.95
N SER A 37 1.15 -24.45 -6.38
CA SER A 37 1.46 -24.92 -5.02
C SER A 37 2.87 -25.49 -4.92
N SER A 38 3.32 -26.24 -5.93
CA SER A 38 4.68 -26.76 -6.00
C SER A 38 5.73 -25.65 -6.12
N GLN A 39 5.50 -24.63 -6.96
CA GLN A 39 6.37 -23.47 -7.09
C GLN A 39 6.44 -22.66 -5.80
N LEU A 40 5.30 -22.40 -5.16
CA LEU A 40 5.26 -21.73 -3.86
C LEU A 40 5.98 -22.55 -2.78
N ASN A 41 5.79 -23.86 -2.75
CA ASN A 41 6.49 -24.74 -1.80
C ASN A 41 8.00 -24.78 -2.06
N THR A 42 8.42 -24.76 -3.31
CA THR A 42 9.84 -24.69 -3.69
C THR A 42 10.43 -23.33 -3.30
N LEU A 43 9.71 -22.25 -3.59
CA LEU A 43 10.09 -20.89 -3.19
C LEU A 43 10.19 -20.78 -1.66
N MET A 44 9.21 -21.32 -0.92
CA MET A 44 9.21 -21.42 0.54
C MET A 44 10.36 -22.26 1.07
N ALA A 45 10.65 -23.42 0.46
CA ALA A 45 11.74 -24.27 0.88
C ALA A 45 13.10 -23.60 0.66
N THR A 46 13.33 -23.02 -0.52
CA THR A 46 14.55 -22.25 -0.82
C THR A 46 14.66 -21.05 0.11
N TYR A 47 13.57 -20.33 0.32
CA TYR A 47 13.49 -19.23 1.27
C TYR A 47 13.85 -19.65 2.71
N LEU A 48 13.27 -20.75 3.22
CA LEU A 48 13.52 -21.24 4.57
C LEU A 48 14.97 -21.73 4.73
N LEU A 49 15.54 -22.33 3.67
CA LEU A 49 16.96 -22.68 3.63
C LEU A 49 17.85 -21.43 3.74
N TYR A 50 17.51 -20.34 3.07
CA TYR A 50 18.21 -19.06 3.20
C TYR A 50 17.94 -18.35 4.52
N ALA A 51 16.73 -18.42 5.07
CA ALA A 51 16.38 -17.87 6.38
C ALA A 51 17.10 -18.59 7.52
N GLY A 52 17.41 -19.88 7.35
CA GLY A 52 18.26 -20.67 8.24
C GLY A 52 19.77 -20.54 8.01
N SER A 53 20.20 -19.76 7.01
CA SER A 53 21.62 -19.47 6.73
C SER A 53 22.19 -18.51 7.80
N PRO A 54 23.51 -18.54 8.08
CA PRO A 54 24.14 -17.69 9.11
C PRO A 54 23.94 -16.16 8.95
N GLY A 55 23.34 -15.70 7.84
CA GLY A 55 23.05 -14.29 7.56
C GLY A 55 21.60 -13.83 7.76
N GLY A 56 20.67 -14.73 8.10
CA GLY A 56 19.25 -14.41 8.32
C GLY A 56 18.46 -13.97 7.08
N LEU A 57 17.17 -13.65 7.26
CA LEU A 57 16.26 -13.15 6.23
C LEU A 57 16.72 -11.79 5.69
N ARG A 58 16.83 -11.65 4.36
CA ARG A 58 17.29 -10.44 3.65
C ARG A 58 16.37 -10.12 2.47
N ILE A 59 15.57 -9.08 2.61
CA ILE A 59 14.53 -8.69 1.64
C ILE A 59 15.03 -7.52 0.80
N VAL A 60 14.92 -7.64 -0.52
CA VAL A 60 15.04 -6.51 -1.45
C VAL A 60 13.65 -6.17 -1.98
N SER A 61 13.25 -4.90 -1.84
CA SER A 61 11.99 -4.37 -2.36
C SER A 61 12.21 -3.59 -3.65
N GLN A 62 11.53 -3.96 -4.73
CA GLN A 62 11.62 -3.22 -5.99
C GLN A 62 10.52 -2.17 -6.18
N ALA A 63 9.66 -1.88 -5.20
CA ALA A 63 8.66 -0.81 -5.36
C ALA A 63 8.33 -0.08 -4.05
N PRO A 64 7.95 1.21 -4.08
CA PRO A 64 7.57 1.97 -2.88
C PRO A 64 6.40 1.34 -2.12
N SER A 65 5.35 0.91 -2.81
CA SER A 65 4.19 0.24 -2.20
C SER A 65 4.58 -1.05 -1.49
N ILE A 66 5.50 -1.84 -2.07
CA ILE A 66 6.03 -3.07 -1.46
C ILE A 66 6.81 -2.73 -0.19
N THR A 67 7.66 -1.70 -0.23
CA THR A 67 8.41 -1.23 0.94
C THR A 67 7.46 -0.81 2.06
N GLU A 68 6.41 -0.06 1.75
CA GLU A 68 5.38 0.31 2.73
C GLU A 68 4.69 -0.91 3.36
N ILE A 69 4.39 -1.96 2.58
CA ILE A 69 3.84 -3.21 3.13
C ILE A 69 4.86 -3.92 4.04
N ILE A 70 6.15 -3.98 3.67
CA ILE A 70 7.19 -4.56 4.52
C ILE A 70 7.20 -3.92 5.92
N PHE A 71 7.14 -2.58 5.99
CA PHE A 71 7.05 -1.87 7.26
C PHE A 71 5.73 -2.15 7.99
N GLY A 72 4.61 -2.18 7.27
CA GLY A 72 3.31 -2.50 7.85
C GLY A 72 3.22 -3.93 8.41
N LEU A 73 4.04 -4.84 7.92
CA LEU A 73 4.16 -6.22 8.41
C LEU A 73 5.19 -6.40 9.54
N GLY A 74 5.90 -5.34 9.94
CA GLY A 74 6.96 -5.41 10.95
C GLY A 74 8.22 -6.15 10.46
N LEU A 75 8.47 -6.12 9.14
CA LEU A 75 9.59 -6.81 8.50
C LEU A 75 10.75 -5.87 8.15
N GLU A 76 10.70 -4.60 8.56
CA GLU A 76 11.69 -3.59 8.20
C GLU A 76 13.11 -3.98 8.64
N GLU A 77 13.24 -4.77 9.72
CA GLU A 77 14.55 -5.21 10.19
C GLU A 77 15.30 -6.06 9.19
N TYR A 78 14.58 -6.74 8.29
CA TYR A 78 15.09 -7.62 7.25
C TYR A 78 15.26 -6.94 5.88
N LEU A 79 14.81 -5.69 5.75
CA LEU A 79 14.99 -4.93 4.51
C LEU A 79 16.47 -4.57 4.36
N VAL A 80 17.06 -4.95 3.22
CA VAL A 80 18.48 -4.66 2.90
C VAL A 80 18.63 -3.78 1.66
N GLY A 81 17.61 -3.70 0.82
CA GLY A 81 17.62 -2.85 -0.37
C GLY A 81 16.22 -2.42 -0.79
N CYS A 82 16.13 -1.19 -1.27
CA CYS A 82 14.93 -0.62 -1.86
C CYS A 82 15.28 0.31 -3.03
N THR A 83 14.27 0.75 -3.77
CA THR A 83 14.48 1.69 -4.89
C THR A 83 14.67 3.12 -4.42
N THR A 84 15.15 3.97 -5.32
CA THR A 84 15.33 5.42 -5.08
C THR A 84 14.00 6.14 -4.81
N TYR A 85 12.89 5.56 -5.25
CA TYR A 85 11.54 6.06 -4.99
C TYR A 85 10.96 5.62 -3.63
N CYS A 86 11.65 4.73 -2.91
CA CYS A 86 11.22 4.31 -1.58
C CYS A 86 11.69 5.33 -0.54
N ASP A 87 10.78 6.19 -0.11
CA ASP A 87 11.06 7.31 0.79
C ASP A 87 10.25 7.32 2.10
N TYR A 88 9.36 6.35 2.28
CA TYR A 88 8.41 6.25 3.39
C TYR A 88 8.35 4.81 3.94
N PRO A 89 8.13 4.60 5.25
CA PRO A 89 7.89 5.57 6.33
C PRO A 89 9.16 6.30 6.81
N PRO A 90 9.07 7.33 7.68
CA PRO A 90 10.23 8.10 8.17
C PRO A 90 11.35 7.22 8.76
N LYS A 91 11.01 6.07 9.34
CA LYS A 91 11.98 5.08 9.84
C LYS A 91 12.91 4.55 8.73
N LEU A 92 12.44 4.43 7.49
CA LEU A 92 13.26 4.03 6.34
C LEU A 92 14.44 4.99 6.12
N GLN A 93 14.20 6.30 6.23
CA GLN A 93 15.26 7.30 6.05
C GLN A 93 16.38 7.14 7.07
N SER A 94 16.03 6.82 8.33
CA SER A 94 17.03 6.54 9.36
C SER A 94 17.85 5.28 9.04
N MET A 95 17.22 4.25 8.47
CA MET A 95 17.91 3.02 8.06
C MET A 95 18.79 3.22 6.83
N ILE A 96 18.41 4.09 5.91
CA ILE A 96 19.23 4.50 4.76
C ILE A 96 20.45 5.29 5.27
N ALA A 97 20.23 6.29 6.13
CA ALA A 97 21.29 7.13 6.70
C ALA A 97 22.32 6.31 7.51
N SER A 98 21.88 5.24 8.19
CA SER A 98 22.78 4.34 8.91
C SER A 98 23.50 3.33 8.01
N GLY A 99 23.22 3.31 6.70
CA GLY A 99 23.73 2.33 5.75
C GLY A 99 23.13 0.93 5.91
N LYS A 100 22.06 0.76 6.69
CA LYS A 100 21.38 -0.53 6.88
C LYS A 100 20.63 -0.95 5.62
N VAL A 101 19.99 0.01 4.94
CA VAL A 101 19.22 -0.22 3.72
C VAL A 101 19.89 0.52 2.56
N TYR A 102 20.20 -0.21 1.50
CA TYR A 102 20.65 0.37 0.24
C TYR A 102 19.45 0.90 -0.56
N ASN A 103 19.39 2.21 -0.84
CA ASN A 103 18.25 2.86 -1.50
C ASN A 103 18.48 3.19 -2.99
N ASN A 104 19.62 2.83 -3.57
CA ASN A 104 19.97 3.25 -4.94
C ASN A 104 19.60 2.23 -6.03
N LEU A 105 18.54 1.43 -5.82
CA LEU A 105 18.01 0.53 -6.86
C LEU A 105 17.06 1.30 -7.80
N SER A 106 17.07 0.95 -9.08
CA SER A 106 16.16 1.55 -10.07
C SER A 106 14.85 0.78 -10.13
N TRP A 107 13.72 1.47 -9.90
CA TRP A 107 12.39 0.89 -10.09
C TRP A 107 12.07 0.66 -11.58
N TRP A 108 12.34 1.64 -12.44
CA TRP A 108 11.98 1.54 -13.86
C TRP A 108 12.85 0.58 -14.65
N ASN A 109 14.14 0.51 -14.34
CA ASN A 109 15.11 -0.30 -15.07
C ASN A 109 16.11 -0.94 -14.10
N PRO A 110 15.68 -1.95 -13.31
CA PRO A 110 16.52 -2.55 -12.29
C PRO A 110 17.66 -3.36 -12.92
N SER A 111 18.86 -3.21 -12.36
CA SER A 111 20.04 -4.00 -12.69
C SER A 111 20.20 -5.17 -11.72
N LEU A 112 20.65 -6.32 -12.22
CA LEU A 112 20.82 -7.53 -11.42
C LEU A 112 21.99 -7.41 -10.43
N GLU A 113 23.14 -6.86 -10.85
CA GLU A 113 24.38 -6.89 -10.08
C GLU A 113 24.24 -6.20 -8.71
N PRO A 114 23.69 -4.97 -8.58
CA PRO A 114 23.51 -4.35 -7.27
C PRO A 114 22.54 -5.12 -6.37
N ILE A 115 21.60 -5.87 -6.95
CA ILE A 115 20.68 -6.72 -6.18
C ILE A 115 21.42 -7.94 -5.65
N VAL A 116 22.25 -8.58 -6.47
CA VAL A 116 23.06 -9.76 -6.08
C VAL A 116 24.04 -9.39 -4.96
N ASP A 117 24.68 -8.22 -5.04
CA ASP A 117 25.64 -7.74 -4.05
C ASP A 117 25.03 -7.58 -2.65
N LEU A 118 23.72 -7.33 -2.58
CA LEU A 118 22.97 -7.26 -1.32
C LEU A 118 22.70 -8.65 -0.71
N LYS A 119 23.07 -9.73 -1.41
CA LYS A 119 22.87 -11.13 -0.98
C LYS A 119 21.44 -11.39 -0.49
N PRO A 120 20.41 -11.11 -1.30
CA PRO A 120 19.02 -11.25 -0.87
C PRO A 120 18.66 -12.73 -0.69
N SER A 121 17.87 -13.01 0.34
CA SER A 121 17.14 -14.28 0.44
C SER A 121 15.85 -14.23 -0.39
N ILE A 122 15.34 -13.04 -0.68
CA ILE A 122 14.22 -12.82 -1.59
C ILE A 122 14.20 -11.42 -2.20
N VAL A 123 13.77 -11.33 -3.46
CA VAL A 123 13.45 -10.06 -4.14
C VAL A 123 11.95 -9.95 -4.39
N LEU A 124 11.33 -8.88 -3.92
CA LEU A 124 9.91 -8.60 -4.14
C LEU A 124 9.75 -7.66 -5.34
N LEU A 125 8.96 -8.09 -6.32
CA LEU A 125 8.78 -7.48 -7.63
C LEU A 125 7.34 -7.03 -7.84
N ASP A 126 7.12 -6.21 -8.86
CA ASP A 126 5.83 -5.58 -9.19
C ASP A 126 5.49 -5.96 -10.63
N VAL A 127 4.36 -6.65 -10.82
CA VAL A 127 3.91 -7.10 -12.15
C VAL A 127 3.58 -5.93 -13.09
N GLY A 128 3.26 -4.75 -12.53
CA GLY A 128 2.93 -3.54 -13.28
C GLY A 128 4.11 -2.94 -14.04
N VAL A 129 5.33 -3.43 -13.79
CA VAL A 129 6.57 -2.93 -14.40
C VAL A 129 7.20 -4.02 -15.26
N SER A 130 7.14 -3.86 -16.59
CA SER A 130 7.62 -4.88 -17.54
C SER A 130 9.10 -5.25 -17.36
N SER A 131 9.94 -4.33 -16.87
CA SER A 131 11.35 -4.60 -16.58
C SER A 131 11.54 -5.51 -15.35
N HIS A 132 10.59 -5.52 -14.40
CA HIS A 132 10.63 -6.45 -13.28
C HIS A 132 10.40 -7.90 -13.72
N ILE A 133 9.62 -8.13 -14.78
CA ILE A 133 9.44 -9.47 -15.35
C ILE A 133 10.76 -9.99 -15.93
N LYS A 134 11.49 -9.14 -16.67
CA LYS A 134 12.82 -9.47 -17.18
C LYS A 134 13.83 -9.70 -16.06
N LEU A 135 13.73 -8.94 -14.98
CA LEU A 135 14.56 -9.14 -13.80
C LEU A 135 14.26 -10.50 -13.14
N ALA A 136 12.99 -10.89 -13.05
CA ALA A 136 12.57 -12.18 -12.50
C ALA A 136 13.22 -13.37 -13.22
N GLU A 137 13.28 -13.32 -14.56
CA GLU A 137 13.95 -14.34 -15.38
C GLU A 137 15.44 -14.45 -15.00
N LYS A 138 16.14 -13.33 -14.89
CA LYS A 138 17.56 -13.29 -14.49
C LYS A 138 17.80 -13.77 -13.06
N LEU A 139 16.89 -13.44 -12.13
CA LEU A 139 16.97 -13.92 -10.75
C LEU A 139 16.78 -15.44 -10.69
N ALA A 140 15.87 -15.98 -11.50
CA ALA A 140 15.66 -17.43 -11.62
C ALA A 140 16.92 -18.15 -12.11
N GLU A 141 17.59 -17.62 -13.14
CA GLU A 141 18.84 -18.16 -13.68
C GLU A 141 19.97 -18.21 -12.63
N GLN A 142 19.99 -17.25 -11.70
CA GLN A 142 20.96 -17.19 -10.59
C GLN A 142 20.51 -17.98 -9.34
N GLY A 143 19.33 -18.61 -9.37
CA GLY A 143 18.77 -19.31 -8.21
C GLY A 143 18.40 -18.40 -7.05
N ILE A 144 18.17 -17.10 -7.29
CA ILE A 144 17.77 -16.13 -6.27
C ILE A 144 16.25 -16.14 -6.15
N PRO A 145 15.68 -16.42 -4.97
CA PRO A 145 14.23 -16.38 -4.77
C PRO A 145 13.63 -15.01 -5.08
N PHE A 146 12.46 -15.00 -5.71
CA PHE A 146 11.70 -13.78 -5.94
C PHE A 146 10.20 -14.03 -5.84
N LEU A 147 9.44 -12.96 -5.62
CA LEU A 147 7.98 -12.99 -5.66
C LEU A 147 7.49 -11.78 -6.47
N ILE A 148 6.64 -12.05 -7.47
CA ILE A 148 5.99 -11.01 -8.26
C ILE A 148 4.62 -10.73 -7.65
N LEU A 149 4.39 -9.47 -7.29
CA LEU A 149 3.16 -9.01 -6.64
C LEU A 149 2.25 -8.28 -7.62
N SER A 150 0.95 -8.26 -7.33
CA SER A 150 -0.02 -7.49 -8.10
C SER A 150 0.35 -6.00 -8.08
N ARG A 151 0.01 -5.29 -9.16
CA ARG A 151 0.14 -3.83 -9.25
C ARG A 151 -0.85 -3.09 -8.34
N GLY A 152 -1.85 -3.79 -7.79
CA GLY A 152 -2.91 -3.22 -6.96
C GLY A 152 -3.90 -2.39 -7.76
N GLY A 153 -4.68 -3.03 -8.64
CA GLY A 153 -5.68 -2.35 -9.47
C GLY A 153 -6.93 -1.89 -8.70
N SER A 154 -7.13 -2.41 -7.48
CA SER A 154 -8.25 -2.11 -6.56
C SER A 154 -7.74 -2.14 -5.12
N ILE A 155 -8.50 -1.56 -4.18
CA ILE A 155 -8.18 -1.64 -2.75
C ILE A 155 -8.24 -3.09 -2.27
N ALA A 156 -9.15 -3.91 -2.79
CA ALA A 156 -9.23 -5.33 -2.48
C ALA A 156 -7.97 -6.10 -2.91
N GLU A 157 -7.38 -5.78 -4.06
CA GLU A 157 -6.10 -6.37 -4.47
C GLU A 157 -4.93 -5.92 -3.60
N ILE A 158 -4.94 -4.67 -3.13
CA ILE A 158 -3.94 -4.17 -2.18
C ILE A 158 -4.03 -4.95 -0.87
N GLU A 159 -5.25 -5.11 -0.30
CA GLU A 159 -5.49 -5.94 0.88
C GLU A 159 -5.04 -7.40 0.66
N SER A 160 -5.35 -7.98 -0.50
CA SER A 160 -4.91 -9.33 -0.86
C SER A 160 -3.39 -9.44 -0.92
N THR A 161 -2.69 -8.41 -1.42
CA THR A 161 -1.23 -8.38 -1.48
C THR A 161 -0.62 -8.32 -0.07
N ILE A 162 -1.23 -7.53 0.82
CA ILE A 162 -0.84 -7.47 2.24
C ILE A 162 -0.99 -8.84 2.91
N PHE A 163 -2.13 -9.51 2.73
CA PHE A 163 -2.35 -10.86 3.28
C PHE A 163 -1.43 -11.92 2.67
N GLN A 164 -1.15 -11.82 1.36
CA GLN A 164 -0.23 -12.72 0.67
C GLN A 164 1.17 -12.61 1.28
N LEU A 165 1.70 -11.40 1.45
CA LEU A 165 3.01 -11.19 2.07
C LEU A 165 3.01 -11.56 3.55
N GLY A 166 1.95 -11.24 4.29
CA GLY A 166 1.79 -11.66 5.68
C GLY A 166 1.87 -13.18 5.84
N SER A 167 1.19 -13.92 4.97
CA SER A 167 1.22 -15.39 4.95
C SER A 167 2.57 -15.94 4.50
N PHE A 168 3.17 -15.34 3.47
CA PHE A 168 4.48 -15.72 2.93
C PHE A 168 5.58 -15.68 3.98
N PHE A 169 5.59 -14.64 4.82
CA PHE A 169 6.61 -14.45 5.86
C PHE A 169 6.23 -15.07 7.22
N SER A 170 5.13 -15.84 7.30
CA SER A 170 4.63 -16.41 8.56
C SER A 170 5.66 -17.27 9.27
N SER A 171 6.31 -18.21 8.58
CA SER A 171 7.31 -19.10 9.19
C SER A 171 8.52 -18.34 9.74
N ALA A 172 9.04 -17.36 9.01
CA ALA A 172 10.23 -16.61 9.44
C ALA A 172 9.93 -15.63 10.59
N THR A 173 8.67 -15.23 10.75
CA THR A 173 8.27 -14.31 11.81
C THR A 173 7.59 -14.99 12.99
N ASN A 174 7.45 -16.32 13.00
CA ASN A 174 6.61 -17.08 13.93
C ASN A 174 5.16 -16.55 13.94
N SER A 175 4.58 -16.40 12.76
CA SER A 175 3.22 -15.89 12.47
C SER A 175 2.95 -14.42 12.78
N ARG A 176 3.93 -13.66 13.32
CA ARG A 176 3.76 -12.22 13.60
C ARG A 176 3.36 -11.42 12.35
N SER A 177 3.87 -11.79 11.17
CA SER A 177 3.51 -11.12 9.91
C SER A 177 2.03 -11.31 9.51
N VAL A 178 1.40 -12.42 9.91
CA VAL A 178 -0.03 -12.67 9.63
C VAL A 178 -0.90 -11.76 10.51
N GLU A 179 -0.55 -11.64 11.80
CA GLU A 179 -1.23 -10.73 12.70
C GLU A 179 -1.06 -9.27 12.28
N ALA A 180 0.16 -8.89 11.85
CA ALA A 180 0.46 -7.56 11.34
C ALA A 180 -0.35 -7.24 10.06
N ALA A 181 -0.45 -8.20 9.13
CA ALA A 181 -1.28 -8.05 7.93
C ALA A 181 -2.76 -7.79 8.29
N GLN A 182 -3.31 -8.56 9.23
CA GLN A 182 -4.69 -8.39 9.68
C GLN A 182 -4.91 -7.02 10.34
N LYS A 183 -4.00 -6.60 11.22
CA LYS A 183 -4.06 -5.29 11.89
C LYS A 183 -3.97 -4.15 10.86
N LEU A 184 -3.08 -4.27 9.89
CA LEU A 184 -2.89 -3.27 8.83
C LEU A 184 -4.14 -3.10 7.97
N VAL A 185 -4.71 -4.20 7.49
CA VAL A 185 -5.95 -4.16 6.70
C VAL A 185 -7.13 -3.65 7.52
N ASN A 186 -7.23 -4.02 8.80
CA ASN A 186 -8.27 -3.49 9.68
C ASN A 186 -8.15 -1.97 9.83
N ALA A 187 -6.94 -1.45 10.07
CA ALA A 187 -6.72 0.00 10.17
C ALA A 187 -7.10 0.74 8.88
N MET A 188 -6.77 0.17 7.70
CA MET A 188 -7.21 0.71 6.41
C MET A 188 -8.74 0.78 6.32
N ARG A 189 -9.42 -0.32 6.64
CA ARG A 189 -10.88 -0.44 6.57
C ARG A 189 -11.59 0.48 7.56
N GLU A 190 -11.10 0.56 8.79
CA GLU A 190 -11.64 1.45 9.83
C GLU A 190 -11.55 2.91 9.39
N LYS A 191 -10.41 3.35 8.85
CA LYS A 191 -10.24 4.71 8.34
C LYS A 191 -11.23 5.02 7.20
N MET A 192 -11.36 4.13 6.22
CA MET A 192 -12.33 4.32 5.12
C MET A 192 -13.79 4.28 5.61
N SER A 193 -14.09 3.43 6.59
CA SER A 193 -15.44 3.37 7.19
C SER A 193 -15.78 4.64 7.96
N ALA A 194 -14.81 5.23 8.67
CA ALA A 194 -14.99 6.50 9.36
C ALA A 194 -15.30 7.64 8.38
N VAL A 195 -14.56 7.71 7.26
CA VAL A 195 -14.83 8.67 6.17
C VAL A 195 -16.25 8.50 5.64
N ASN A 196 -16.65 7.26 5.30
CA ASN A 196 -17.99 6.97 4.79
C ASN A 196 -19.10 7.35 5.79
N GLY A 197 -18.87 7.14 7.08
CA GLY A 197 -19.79 7.57 8.13
C GLY A 197 -19.95 9.10 8.18
N THR A 198 -18.84 9.83 8.10
CA THR A 198 -18.81 11.30 8.16
C THR A 198 -19.49 11.96 6.95
N ILE A 199 -19.28 11.42 5.74
CA ILE A 199 -19.85 11.98 4.50
C ILE A 199 -21.22 11.40 4.14
N SER A 200 -21.79 10.56 5.00
CA SER A 200 -23.09 9.94 4.76
C SER A 200 -24.18 11.00 4.56
N GLY A 201 -24.98 10.85 3.49
CA GLY A 201 -26.05 11.79 3.15
C GLY A 201 -25.60 13.05 2.40
N GLN A 202 -24.30 13.26 2.18
CA GLN A 202 -23.81 14.34 1.32
C GLN A 202 -24.06 14.01 -0.16
N ALA A 203 -24.33 15.05 -0.96
CA ALA A 203 -24.38 14.90 -2.41
C ALA A 203 -22.99 14.57 -2.95
N LYS A 204 -22.90 13.65 -3.91
CA LYS A 204 -21.62 13.30 -4.53
C LYS A 204 -21.05 14.47 -5.33
N VAL A 205 -19.72 14.57 -5.39
CA VAL A 205 -18.98 15.66 -6.02
C VAL A 205 -18.31 15.18 -7.31
N LYS A 206 -18.49 15.84 -8.46
CA LYS A 206 -17.80 15.46 -9.70
C LYS A 206 -16.32 15.86 -9.63
N VAL A 207 -15.43 14.90 -9.84
CA VAL A 207 -13.98 15.06 -9.70
C VAL A 207 -13.30 14.82 -11.04
N LEU A 208 -12.54 15.81 -11.50
CA LEU A 208 -11.46 15.60 -12.46
C LEU A 208 -10.17 15.37 -11.67
N PHE A 209 -9.63 14.15 -11.77
CA PHE A 209 -8.39 13.77 -11.11
C PHE A 209 -7.26 13.69 -12.14
N CYS A 210 -6.38 14.68 -12.15
CA CYS A 210 -5.26 14.80 -13.08
C CYS A 210 -4.02 14.17 -12.45
N VAL A 211 -3.63 13.02 -12.98
CA VAL A 211 -2.34 12.36 -12.73
C VAL A 211 -1.22 13.23 -13.31
N TRP A 212 -1.48 13.83 -14.47
CA TRP A 212 -0.63 14.86 -15.04
C TRP A 212 -1.46 15.79 -15.92
N ILE A 213 -1.04 17.05 -16.04
CA ILE A 213 -1.69 18.03 -16.91
C ILE A 213 -0.66 18.80 -17.71
N ASN A 214 -0.92 18.97 -19.01
CA ASN A 214 -0.17 19.85 -19.89
C ASN A 214 -1.12 20.81 -20.59
N ILE A 215 -1.15 22.03 -20.04
CA ILE A 215 -2.06 23.07 -20.51
C ILE A 215 -1.68 23.52 -21.92
N GLY A 216 -0.39 23.81 -22.16
CA GLY A 216 0.09 24.26 -23.48
C GLY A 216 -0.08 23.21 -24.59
N GLY A 217 -0.06 21.92 -24.23
CA GLY A 217 -0.32 20.81 -25.15
C GLY A 217 -1.78 20.36 -25.22
N ASN A 218 -2.71 21.04 -24.53
CA ASN A 218 -4.12 20.68 -24.43
C ASN A 218 -4.35 19.19 -24.10
N THR A 219 -3.56 18.63 -23.18
CA THR A 219 -3.62 17.20 -22.83
C THR A 219 -3.75 17.01 -21.32
N ILE A 220 -4.63 16.11 -20.93
CA ILE A 220 -4.71 15.61 -19.54
C ILE A 220 -4.38 14.12 -19.51
N TYR A 221 -3.71 13.71 -18.44
CA TYR A 221 -3.57 12.31 -18.06
C TYR A 221 -4.37 12.09 -16.77
N THR A 222 -5.34 11.18 -16.82
CA THR A 222 -6.35 11.03 -15.77
C THR A 222 -6.64 9.56 -15.48
N VAL A 223 -7.63 9.33 -14.63
CA VAL A 223 -7.95 8.06 -14.00
C VAL A 223 -9.21 7.48 -14.63
N GLY A 224 -9.14 6.27 -15.17
CA GLY A 224 -10.33 5.51 -15.60
C GLY A 224 -10.80 4.50 -14.56
N ARG A 225 -11.86 3.74 -14.88
CA ARG A 225 -12.57 2.87 -13.94
C ARG A 225 -11.71 1.80 -13.25
N PRO A 226 -10.87 1.00 -13.96
CA PRO A 226 -10.16 -0.12 -13.33
C PRO A 226 -8.85 0.35 -12.67
N THR A 227 -8.96 1.26 -11.70
CA THR A 227 -7.83 1.78 -10.93
C THR A 227 -8.18 1.93 -9.45
N PHE A 228 -7.20 1.77 -8.57
CA PHE A 228 -7.37 2.05 -7.15
C PHE A 228 -7.65 3.54 -6.90
N LEU A 229 -7.18 4.43 -7.77
CA LEU A 229 -7.50 5.86 -7.72
C LEU A 229 -8.98 6.13 -7.95
N ASN A 230 -9.64 5.42 -8.88
CA ASN A 230 -11.08 5.52 -9.05
C ASN A 230 -11.82 5.10 -7.76
N GLU A 231 -11.38 4.01 -7.12
CA GLU A 231 -11.95 3.60 -5.84
C GLU A 231 -11.70 4.63 -4.72
N ILE A 232 -10.54 5.28 -4.69
CA ILE A 232 -10.27 6.39 -3.75
C ILE A 232 -11.28 7.51 -3.97
N ILE A 233 -11.51 7.94 -5.22
CA ILE A 233 -12.49 8.97 -5.57
C ILE A 233 -13.90 8.58 -5.11
N GLU A 234 -14.34 7.37 -5.42
CA GLU A 234 -15.68 6.90 -5.07
C GLU A 234 -15.88 6.78 -3.56
N ARG A 235 -14.89 6.25 -2.84
CA ARG A 235 -14.94 6.08 -1.37
C ARG A 235 -14.83 7.40 -0.63
N ALA A 236 -14.20 8.40 -1.23
CA ALA A 236 -14.17 9.76 -0.71
C ALA A 236 -15.48 10.53 -0.96
N GLY A 237 -16.49 9.92 -1.61
CA GLY A 237 -17.78 10.54 -1.95
C GLY A 237 -17.80 11.30 -3.27
N GLY A 238 -16.78 11.10 -4.11
CA GLY A 238 -16.70 11.68 -5.44
C GLY A 238 -17.38 10.84 -6.52
N ILE A 239 -17.55 11.46 -7.69
CA ILE A 239 -17.84 10.84 -8.97
C ILE A 239 -16.66 11.16 -9.87
N ASN A 240 -15.88 10.15 -10.27
CA ASN A 240 -14.86 10.34 -11.28
C ASN A 240 -15.54 10.67 -12.63
N ILE A 241 -15.26 11.82 -13.22
CA ILE A 241 -15.86 12.23 -14.50
C ILE A 241 -15.48 11.30 -15.67
N TYR A 242 -14.41 10.51 -15.50
CA TYR A 242 -13.97 9.48 -16.44
C TYR A 242 -14.13 8.06 -15.89
N GLY A 243 -14.90 7.88 -14.81
CA GLY A 243 -15.15 6.58 -14.17
C GLY A 243 -16.00 5.61 -15.01
N ASN A 244 -16.51 6.07 -16.15
CA ASN A 244 -17.17 5.21 -17.15
C ASN A 244 -16.19 4.60 -18.16
N LEU A 245 -14.95 5.08 -18.25
CA LEU A 245 -13.95 4.56 -19.18
C LEU A 245 -13.40 3.23 -18.69
N GLU A 246 -13.37 2.24 -19.57
CA GLU A 246 -12.87 0.90 -19.25
C GLU A 246 -11.34 0.79 -19.29
N GLU A 247 -10.65 1.77 -19.88
CA GLU A 247 -9.18 1.86 -19.81
C GLU A 247 -8.77 2.44 -18.46
N ALA A 248 -7.79 1.83 -17.78
CA ALA A 248 -7.25 2.31 -16.50
C ALA A 248 -6.67 3.72 -16.60
N TRP A 249 -5.92 3.96 -17.68
CA TRP A 249 -5.20 5.20 -17.93
C TRP A 249 -5.51 5.68 -19.35
N PRO A 250 -6.69 6.29 -19.56
CA PRO A 250 -7.13 6.72 -20.88
C PRO A 250 -6.11 7.69 -21.49
N ARG A 251 -5.47 7.28 -22.58
CA ARG A 251 -4.46 8.09 -23.29
C ARG A 251 -5.02 8.80 -24.52
N ASP A 252 -6.01 8.20 -25.16
CA ASP A 252 -6.50 8.69 -26.45
C ASP A 252 -7.58 9.76 -26.26
N ALA A 253 -7.30 10.95 -26.79
CA ALA A 253 -8.25 12.05 -26.99
C ALA A 253 -8.84 12.69 -25.73
N LEU A 254 -8.12 12.73 -24.60
CA LEU A 254 -8.53 13.53 -23.44
C LEU A 254 -7.91 14.94 -23.51
N THR A 255 -8.75 15.90 -23.94
CA THR A 255 -8.39 17.33 -24.03
C THR A 255 -9.00 18.14 -22.89
N LEU A 256 -8.54 19.36 -22.70
CA LEU A 256 -9.10 20.28 -21.71
C LEU A 256 -10.56 20.62 -22.00
N GLU A 257 -10.97 20.68 -23.28
CA GLU A 257 -12.38 20.88 -23.69
C GLU A 257 -13.26 19.73 -23.20
N LYS A 258 -12.84 18.47 -23.41
CA LYS A 258 -13.63 17.31 -22.99
C LYS A 258 -13.72 17.21 -21.47
N ALA A 259 -12.64 17.56 -20.79
CA ALA A 259 -12.64 17.63 -19.33
C ALA A 259 -13.61 18.70 -18.83
N ALA A 260 -13.58 19.90 -19.44
CA ALA A 260 -14.49 20.99 -19.12
C ALA A 260 -15.95 20.64 -19.39
N TYR A 261 -16.24 19.94 -20.49
CA TYR A 261 -17.60 19.51 -20.86
C TYR A 261 -18.28 18.62 -19.82
N ASN A 262 -17.52 17.90 -18.99
CA ASN A 262 -18.08 17.09 -17.91
C ASN A 262 -18.38 17.90 -16.63
N ASP A 263 -18.12 19.21 -16.66
CA ASP A 263 -18.38 20.18 -15.58
C ASP A 263 -17.89 19.69 -14.21
N PRO A 264 -16.58 19.43 -14.01
CA PRO A 264 -16.08 19.00 -12.70
C PRO A 264 -16.36 20.06 -11.63
N ASP A 265 -16.77 19.60 -10.44
CA ASP A 265 -16.96 20.43 -9.25
C ASP A 265 -15.65 20.65 -8.48
N VAL A 266 -14.71 19.72 -8.64
CA VAL A 266 -13.36 19.75 -8.08
C VAL A 266 -12.36 19.26 -9.12
N ILE A 267 -11.21 19.93 -9.22
CA ILE A 267 -10.04 19.47 -9.97
C ILE A 267 -8.92 19.18 -8.96
N VAL A 268 -8.34 17.98 -9.04
CA VAL A 268 -7.17 17.59 -8.23
C VAL A 268 -6.02 17.30 -9.18
N ILE A 269 -4.86 17.90 -8.95
CA ILE A 269 -3.68 17.83 -9.82
C ILE A 269 -2.50 17.26 -9.03
N MET A 270 -1.96 16.15 -9.52
CA MET A 270 -0.70 15.58 -9.05
C MET A 270 0.48 16.24 -9.73
N ASP A 271 1.61 16.33 -9.04
CA ASP A 271 2.85 16.85 -9.60
C ASP A 271 3.86 15.76 -9.95
N HIS A 272 3.71 14.54 -9.40
CA HIS A 272 4.62 13.41 -9.57
C HIS A 272 6.09 13.77 -9.36
N HIS A 273 6.36 14.63 -8.38
CA HIS A 273 7.69 15.20 -8.12
C HIS A 273 8.27 16.06 -9.26
N ALA A 274 7.50 16.36 -10.30
CA ALA A 274 7.81 17.46 -11.20
C ALA A 274 7.52 18.75 -10.43
N LEU A 275 8.45 19.71 -10.43
CA LEU A 275 8.32 21.00 -9.74
C LEU A 275 7.24 21.88 -10.39
N LEU A 276 5.99 21.43 -10.35
CA LEU A 276 4.82 22.11 -10.88
C LEU A 276 4.59 23.36 -10.03
N ASN A 277 4.48 24.52 -10.68
CA ASN A 277 4.17 25.78 -10.02
C ASN A 277 2.63 25.98 -10.04
N PRO A 278 1.94 25.85 -8.90
CA PRO A 278 0.48 25.91 -8.84
C PRO A 278 -0.10 27.24 -9.35
N SER A 279 0.54 28.37 -9.02
CA SER A 279 0.10 29.69 -9.47
C SER A 279 0.22 29.83 -10.99
N GLN A 280 1.29 29.29 -11.58
CA GLN A 280 1.45 29.27 -13.04
C GLN A 280 0.36 28.41 -13.69
N VAL A 281 0.11 27.21 -13.16
CA VAL A 281 -0.93 26.32 -13.68
C VAL A 281 -2.31 26.97 -13.62
N LEU A 282 -2.66 27.63 -12.52
CA LEU A 282 -3.93 28.37 -12.41
C LEU A 282 -4.04 29.53 -13.42
N SER A 283 -2.93 30.26 -13.63
CA SER A 283 -2.84 31.33 -14.63
C SER A 283 -3.01 30.79 -16.06
N ASP A 284 -2.39 29.64 -16.36
CA ASP A 284 -2.50 29.01 -17.67
C ASP A 284 -3.92 28.47 -17.89
N MET A 285 -4.54 27.86 -16.87
CA MET A 285 -5.92 27.36 -16.91
C MET A 285 -6.93 28.46 -17.22
N ALA A 286 -6.67 29.71 -16.80
CA ALA A 286 -7.54 30.86 -17.04
C ALA A 286 -7.82 31.09 -18.54
N ASN A 287 -6.92 30.65 -19.41
CA ASN A 287 -7.00 30.81 -20.86
C ASN A 287 -7.52 29.55 -21.57
N THR A 288 -8.15 28.63 -20.83
CA THR A 288 -8.63 27.33 -21.34
C THR A 288 -10.12 27.14 -21.01
N PRO A 289 -10.79 26.16 -21.64
CA PRO A 289 -12.16 25.79 -21.28
C PRO A 289 -12.34 25.43 -19.80
N LEU A 290 -11.28 24.99 -19.10
CA LEU A 290 -11.36 24.66 -17.67
C LEU A 290 -11.74 25.88 -16.81
N ALA A 291 -11.46 27.11 -17.27
CA ALA A 291 -11.83 28.34 -16.58
C ALA A 291 -13.35 28.50 -16.39
N ASN A 292 -14.15 27.85 -17.24
CA ASN A 292 -15.62 27.88 -17.19
C ASN A 292 -16.23 26.79 -16.31
N THR A 293 -15.42 25.89 -15.75
CA THR A 293 -15.92 24.80 -14.91
C THR A 293 -16.31 25.29 -13.52
N PRO A 294 -17.27 24.64 -12.84
CA PRO A 294 -17.58 24.95 -11.44
C PRO A 294 -16.36 24.84 -10.54
N ALA A 295 -15.45 23.90 -10.80
CA ALA A 295 -14.21 23.76 -10.04
C ALA A 295 -13.36 25.04 -10.09
N TYR A 296 -13.07 25.57 -11.28
CA TYR A 296 -12.23 26.77 -11.41
C TYR A 296 -12.92 28.01 -10.86
N GLN A 297 -14.19 28.24 -11.20
CA GLN A 297 -14.95 29.43 -10.78
C GLN A 297 -15.13 29.53 -9.26
N ASN A 298 -15.24 28.38 -8.58
CA ASN A 298 -15.36 28.32 -7.12
C ASN A 298 -14.00 28.14 -6.40
N GLY A 299 -12.87 28.25 -7.12
CA GLY A 299 -11.53 28.09 -6.55
C GLY A 299 -11.20 26.67 -6.09
N ARG A 300 -11.94 25.65 -6.52
CA ARG A 300 -11.79 24.25 -6.09
C ARG A 300 -10.82 23.47 -6.96
N VAL A 301 -9.63 24.04 -7.18
CA VAL A 301 -8.49 23.39 -7.84
C VAL A 301 -7.41 23.11 -6.79
N PHE A 302 -7.04 21.85 -6.61
CA PHE A 302 -6.15 21.38 -5.54
C PHE A 302 -4.89 20.75 -6.14
N PHE A 303 -3.76 20.96 -5.49
CA PHE A 303 -2.46 20.47 -5.92
C PHE A 303 -1.88 19.53 -4.88
N LEU A 304 -1.52 18.33 -5.30
CA LEU A 304 -0.92 17.30 -4.47
C LEU A 304 0.57 17.21 -4.81
N GLN A 305 1.41 17.34 -3.80
CA GLN A 305 2.87 17.31 -3.95
C GLN A 305 3.50 16.42 -2.88
N GLY A 306 4.69 15.87 -3.17
CA GLY A 306 5.47 15.09 -2.20
C GLY A 306 4.73 13.87 -1.64
N GLN A 307 4.64 13.77 -0.32
CA GLN A 307 3.94 12.68 0.37
C GLN A 307 2.43 12.73 0.17
N ALA A 308 1.84 13.92 -0.07
CA ALA A 308 0.42 14.02 -0.42
C ALA A 308 0.15 13.36 -1.77
N ASP A 309 0.98 13.65 -2.78
CA ASP A 309 0.96 12.97 -4.09
C ASP A 309 1.16 11.46 -3.92
N SER A 310 2.12 11.06 -3.08
CA SER A 310 2.44 9.65 -2.84
C SER A 310 1.26 8.81 -2.32
N LEU A 311 0.28 9.41 -1.62
CA LEU A 311 -0.96 8.72 -1.19
C LEU A 311 -1.80 8.24 -2.38
N PHE A 312 -1.64 8.86 -3.55
CA PHE A 312 -2.38 8.61 -4.78
C PHE A 312 -1.49 7.92 -5.84
N ALA A 313 -0.17 8.02 -5.75
CA ALA A 313 0.74 7.36 -6.68
C ALA A 313 1.06 5.89 -6.31
N ARG A 314 0.81 5.47 -5.07
CA ARG A 314 1.25 4.16 -4.53
C ARG A 314 0.06 3.30 -4.14
N SER A 315 -0.07 2.14 -4.78
CA SER A 315 -1.05 1.10 -4.43
C SER A 315 -0.63 0.31 -3.18
N GLY A 316 -0.40 1.02 -2.08
CA GLY A 316 0.03 0.48 -0.79
C GLY A 316 -1.00 0.72 0.32
N PRO A 317 -0.64 0.46 1.59
CA PRO A 317 -1.57 0.60 2.73
C PRO A 317 -2.12 2.02 2.89
N ARG A 318 -1.36 3.03 2.47
CA ARG A 318 -1.73 4.45 2.59
C ARG A 318 -2.85 4.92 1.66
N VAL A 319 -3.38 4.07 0.77
CA VAL A 319 -4.58 4.42 -0.03
C VAL A 319 -5.77 4.82 0.84
N ALA A 320 -5.88 4.27 2.07
CA ALA A 320 -6.91 4.67 3.01
C ALA A 320 -6.71 6.10 3.57
N GLU A 321 -5.46 6.59 3.66
CA GLU A 321 -5.16 8.00 3.95
C GLU A 321 -5.51 8.88 2.75
N GLY A 322 -5.28 8.40 1.51
CA GLY A 322 -5.72 9.07 0.29
C GLY A 322 -7.24 9.27 0.23
N VAL A 323 -8.03 8.28 0.67
CA VAL A 323 -9.50 8.40 0.80
C VAL A 323 -9.88 9.51 1.78
N GLU A 324 -9.24 9.56 2.95
CA GLU A 324 -9.52 10.58 3.97
C GLU A 324 -9.13 11.99 3.49
N LEU A 325 -7.92 12.14 2.94
CA LEU A 325 -7.46 13.41 2.41
C LEU A 325 -8.38 13.92 1.29
N LEU A 326 -8.75 13.05 0.36
CA LEU A 326 -9.66 13.44 -0.72
C LEU A 326 -11.05 13.80 -0.17
N ALA A 327 -11.56 13.10 0.85
CA ALA A 327 -12.83 13.47 1.46
C ALA A 327 -12.80 14.86 2.10
N HIS A 328 -11.68 15.28 2.70
CA HIS A 328 -11.50 16.65 3.19
C HIS A 328 -11.54 17.68 2.05
N ILE A 329 -10.96 17.36 0.90
CA ILE A 329 -11.00 18.20 -0.32
C ILE A 329 -12.43 18.31 -0.87
N LEU A 330 -13.17 17.20 -0.91
CA LEU A 330 -14.51 17.13 -1.48
C LEU A 330 -15.57 17.75 -0.55
N PHE A 331 -15.41 17.63 0.77
CA PHE A 331 -16.37 18.07 1.78
C PHE A 331 -15.73 18.93 2.88
N PRO A 332 -15.08 20.06 2.55
CA PRO A 332 -14.33 20.85 3.51
C PRO A 332 -15.18 21.34 4.69
N GLY A 333 -16.45 21.70 4.46
CA GLY A 333 -17.36 22.12 5.53
C GLY A 333 -17.73 21.01 6.52
N VAL A 334 -17.77 19.75 6.07
CA VAL A 334 -18.06 18.59 6.94
C VAL A 334 -16.86 18.28 7.83
N PHE A 335 -15.65 18.39 7.29
CA PHE A 335 -14.41 18.13 8.01
C PHE A 335 -13.83 19.36 8.70
N ASN A 336 -14.46 20.53 8.58
CA ASN A 336 -13.90 21.82 8.98
C ASN A 336 -12.47 22.05 8.46
N ALA A 337 -12.23 21.60 7.21
CA ALA A 337 -10.93 21.66 6.57
C ALA A 337 -10.71 23.02 5.91
N SER A 338 -9.52 23.59 6.10
CA SER A 338 -9.06 24.80 5.42
C SER A 338 -7.76 24.50 4.71
N PHE A 339 -7.62 24.99 3.48
CA PHE A 339 -6.45 24.76 2.63
C PHE A 339 -5.72 26.09 2.41
N PRO A 340 -4.37 26.09 2.30
CA PRO A 340 -3.62 27.31 1.97
C PRO A 340 -3.98 27.82 0.57
N ASP A 341 -3.70 29.09 0.27
CA ASP A 341 -3.83 29.64 -1.09
C ASP A 341 -2.45 29.73 -1.76
N PRO A 342 -2.25 29.19 -2.97
CA PRO A 342 -3.15 28.26 -3.67
C PRO A 342 -3.27 26.93 -2.91
N HIS A 343 -4.38 26.18 -3.11
CA HIS A 343 -4.74 24.93 -2.42
C HIS A 343 -3.73 23.79 -2.60
N VAL A 344 -2.53 23.97 -2.08
CA VAL A 344 -1.37 23.09 -2.19
C VAL A 344 -1.28 22.25 -0.93
N ILE A 345 -1.25 20.95 -1.15
CA ILE A 345 -1.13 19.94 -0.11
C ILE A 345 0.18 19.19 -0.36
N ASN A 346 1.10 19.31 0.58
CA ASN A 346 2.47 18.83 0.44
C ASN A 346 3.02 18.29 1.77
N ASP A 347 4.31 17.95 1.81
CA ASP A 347 5.00 17.38 2.98
C ASP A 347 4.80 18.18 4.28
N SER A 348 4.60 19.49 4.18
CA SER A 348 4.46 20.37 5.34
C SER A 348 3.07 20.35 5.98
N ASN A 349 2.03 19.96 5.25
CA ASN A 349 0.65 20.14 5.71
C ASN A 349 -0.29 18.94 5.48
N TYR A 350 0.08 17.93 4.68
CA TYR A 350 -0.84 16.84 4.33
C TYR A 350 -1.34 16.06 5.57
N LYS A 351 -0.48 15.91 6.58
CA LYS A 351 -0.80 15.24 7.85
C LYS A 351 -1.90 15.96 8.63
N ASN A 352 -2.13 17.25 8.40
CA ASN A 352 -3.18 18.03 9.09
C ASN A 352 -4.59 17.58 8.71
N TYR A 353 -4.74 16.86 7.59
CA TYR A 353 -6.01 16.37 7.07
C TYR A 353 -6.21 14.87 7.31
N LEU A 354 -5.36 14.25 8.13
CA LEU A 354 -5.38 12.82 8.41
C LEU A 354 -5.61 12.60 9.91
N SER A 355 -6.62 11.82 10.27
CA SER A 355 -6.91 11.50 11.67
C SER A 355 -5.83 10.64 12.34
N SER A 356 -5.07 9.89 11.54
CA SER A 356 -3.97 9.01 11.96
C SER A 356 -3.13 8.58 10.76
N LEU A 357 -1.90 8.12 11.01
CA LEU A 357 -0.97 7.62 9.98
C LEU A 357 -0.76 6.11 10.14
N ILE A 358 -1.15 5.34 9.13
CA ILE A 358 -1.26 3.88 9.14
C ILE A 358 0.07 3.20 9.48
N LEU A 359 1.19 3.73 8.98
CA LEU A 359 2.52 3.14 9.16
C LEU A 359 3.36 3.82 10.26
N GLU A 360 2.85 4.88 10.89
CA GLU A 360 3.54 5.53 12.02
C GLU A 360 2.89 5.17 13.38
N SER A 361 1.63 4.72 13.37
CA SER A 361 0.88 4.36 14.60
C SER A 361 1.30 3.05 15.28
N THR A 362 2.13 2.23 14.65
CA THR A 362 2.52 0.89 15.16
C THR A 362 3.71 0.90 16.14
N SER A 363 4.24 2.07 16.49
CA SER A 363 5.49 2.20 17.26
C SER A 363 5.32 2.35 18.79
N THR A 364 4.10 2.35 19.34
CA THR A 364 3.87 2.68 20.77
C THR A 364 3.91 1.53 21.76
N HIS A 365 4.43 0.34 21.41
CA HIS A 365 4.58 -0.76 22.38
C HIS A 365 5.98 -1.37 22.39
N THR A 366 6.99 -0.62 22.85
CA THR A 366 8.15 -1.17 23.58
C THR A 366 8.99 -0.09 24.28
N SER A 367 8.84 0.05 25.60
CA SER A 367 9.89 0.33 26.62
C SER A 367 9.19 0.73 27.93
N LEU A 368 9.04 -0.21 28.86
CA LEU A 368 9.90 -0.48 30.02
C LEU A 368 9.41 0.23 31.29
N GLY A 369 9.05 -0.61 32.27
CA GLY A 369 8.95 -0.20 33.66
C GLY A 369 10.32 0.11 34.27
N GLN A 370 10.22 0.69 35.47
CA GLN A 370 11.27 1.09 36.42
C GLN A 370 12.05 2.36 36.08
N CYS A 371 11.72 3.47 36.74
CA CYS A 371 12.39 3.92 37.98
C CYS A 371 11.90 5.33 38.37
N GLY A 372 11.64 5.59 39.66
CA GLY A 372 11.34 6.94 40.13
C GLY A 372 10.56 7.05 41.44
N LEU A 373 10.88 6.28 42.48
CA LEU A 373 10.47 6.64 43.84
C LEU A 373 11.37 7.79 44.32
N GLN A 374 10.85 9.02 44.27
CA GLN A 374 11.48 10.16 44.92
C GLN A 374 11.23 10.10 46.42
N HIS A 375 12.33 10.06 47.17
CA HIS A 375 12.38 10.37 48.59
C HIS A 375 11.84 11.79 48.83
N SER A 376 10.83 11.91 49.70
CA SER A 376 10.58 13.14 50.44
C SER A 376 10.54 12.82 51.93
N SER A 377 11.35 13.57 52.66
CA SER A 377 11.66 13.46 54.07
C SER A 377 10.50 13.97 54.92
N PHE A 378 10.00 13.19 55.88
CA PHE A 378 9.35 13.74 57.07
C PHE A 378 9.69 12.91 58.31
N LEU A 379 10.04 13.65 59.36
CA LEU A 379 10.53 13.24 60.67
C LEU A 379 9.44 12.67 61.58
N ASN A 380 9.91 11.82 62.51
CA ASN A 380 9.37 11.50 63.84
C ASN A 380 8.09 10.63 63.93
N PHE A 381 8.23 9.40 64.44
CA PHE A 381 7.95 9.08 65.86
C PHE A 381 8.32 7.61 66.16
N VAL A 382 9.00 7.39 67.28
CA VAL A 382 9.34 6.08 67.89
C VAL A 382 8.21 5.70 68.88
N PRO A 383 7.81 4.42 69.00
CA PRO A 383 8.20 3.65 70.19
C PRO A 383 8.53 2.15 69.95
N VAL A 384 9.72 1.76 70.41
CA VAL A 384 10.08 0.65 71.35
C VAL A 384 9.28 -0.69 71.34
N LEU A 385 9.95 -1.77 70.86
CA LEU A 385 10.11 -3.20 71.34
C LEU A 385 8.91 -4.03 71.91
N PRO A 386 8.95 -5.40 72.03
CA PRO A 386 10.08 -6.36 71.88
C PRO A 386 9.82 -7.79 71.24
N LEU A 387 10.93 -8.45 70.88
CA LEU A 387 11.33 -9.90 71.04
C LEU A 387 10.37 -11.09 70.74
N ALA A 388 10.83 -12.00 69.87
CA ALA A 388 10.90 -13.48 70.05
C ALA A 388 11.74 -14.10 68.88
N ARG A 389 12.93 -14.70 69.09
CA ARG A 389 13.23 -16.16 69.33
C ARG A 389 12.41 -17.10 68.42
N HIS A 390 12.93 -18.05 67.63
CA HIS A 390 14.13 -18.91 67.66
C HIS A 390 14.23 -19.67 66.28
N PRO A 391 15.15 -20.64 66.03
CA PRO A 391 15.84 -20.83 64.75
C PRO A 391 15.57 -22.22 64.12
N LEU A 392 16.51 -22.72 63.29
CA LEU A 392 16.63 -24.06 62.65
C LEU A 392 16.12 -24.06 61.19
N PHE A 393 16.82 -24.54 60.15
CA PHE A 393 17.85 -25.56 60.02
C PHE A 393 18.79 -25.22 58.83
N SER A 394 20.08 -25.46 59.03
CA SER A 394 21.12 -25.69 58.01
C SER A 394 20.89 -26.99 57.22
N PHE A 395 21.37 -27.11 55.97
CA PHE A 395 22.35 -28.14 55.53
C PHE A 395 22.63 -28.08 54.00
N PHE A 396 23.94 -27.97 53.66
CA PHE A 396 24.70 -28.47 52.48
C PHE A 396 24.35 -27.96 51.07
N GLY A 397 25.28 -27.40 50.26
CA GLY A 397 26.62 -27.90 49.88
C GLY A 397 26.45 -28.84 48.68
N GLY A 398 26.74 -28.47 47.43
CA GLY A 398 28.06 -28.20 46.85
C GLY A 398 28.49 -29.38 45.95
N PHE A 399 29.24 -29.11 44.87
CA PHE A 399 29.91 -29.99 43.88
C PHE A 399 29.16 -30.25 42.54
N VAL A 400 29.65 -29.66 41.42
CA VAL A 400 30.72 -30.12 40.47
C VAL A 400 30.15 -31.17 39.50
N VAL A 401 30.13 -30.99 38.18
CA VAL A 401 31.20 -30.66 37.19
C VAL A 401 30.71 -29.65 36.16
#